data_AF-A0A395SYK5-F1
#
_entry.id   AF-A0A395SYK5-F1
#
_cell.length_a   1.000
_cell.length_b   1.000
_cell.length_c   1.000
_cell.angle_alpha   90.00
_cell.angle_beta   90.00
_cell.angle_gamma   90.00
#
_symmetry.space_group_name_H-M   'P 1'
#
loop_
_entity.id
_entity.type
_entity.pdbx_description
1 polymer ?
#
loop_
_entity_poly.entity_id
_entity_poly.type
_entity_poly.pdbx_seq_one_letter_code
_entity_poly.pdbx_strand_id
1 'polypeptide(L)'
;MRLYLLPLSTRRTLLYAKRLEVTTAPQGRTYVDKGTAWAARTWAQWEKMESGWKRKVVDYGNYAFRRIPYEEWGLKSVPPLSSRRRGEEIEGKGKVDLCFPSSVIPPSKAEGILKTLATERQALHKKRLVWCIVGMPITIPFALVPIAWSHYRAIAGGKHIQWLLEHNLLRSSPSEKLDKLYALHAPPAEEPDNKERTLLTQKEVQTFSDTLDMPALEVELERAIWQVEHAVLGPDSESPPKEKAAGTAADKPGSTEPVEEKYKEKSNQ
;
A
#
# COMPACT_ATOMS: atom_id res chain seq x y z
N MET A 1 -7.05 3.92 18.46
CA MET A 1 -6.99 4.36 17.04
C MET A 1 -8.39 4.38 16.46
N ARG A 2 -8.60 4.92 15.25
CA ARG A 2 -9.89 4.87 14.55
C ARG A 2 -9.69 4.39 13.12
N LEU A 3 -10.49 3.42 12.71
CA LEU A 3 -10.45 2.85 11.36
C LEU A 3 -11.53 3.52 10.51
N TYR A 4 -11.18 3.84 9.27
CA TYR A 4 -12.06 4.45 8.29
C TYR A 4 -12.18 3.51 7.09
N LEU A 5 -13.41 3.26 6.67
CA LEU A 5 -13.75 2.62 5.41
C LEU A 5 -14.26 3.69 4.46
N LEU A 6 -13.51 3.93 3.38
CA LEU A 6 -13.81 4.95 2.39
C LEU A 6 -14.10 4.27 1.05
N PRO A 7 -15.39 4.08 0.69
CA PRO A 7 -15.79 3.61 -0.63
C PRO A 7 -15.17 4.43 -1.77
N LEU A 8 -14.30 3.82 -2.57
CA LEU A 8 -13.73 4.46 -3.78
C LEU A 8 -14.63 4.20 -4.99
N SER A 9 -15.25 3.03 -5.03
CA SER A 9 -16.20 2.61 -6.04
C SER A 9 -17.30 1.77 -5.39
N THR A 10 -18.31 1.43 -6.18
CA THR A 10 -19.36 0.45 -5.80
C THR A 10 -18.82 -0.93 -5.36
N ARG A 11 -17.55 -1.27 -5.65
CA ARG A 11 -16.93 -2.56 -5.32
C ARG A 11 -15.67 -2.46 -4.46
N ARG A 12 -15.06 -1.28 -4.37
CA ARG A 12 -13.74 -1.09 -3.77
C ARG A 12 -13.79 -0.08 -2.64
N THR A 13 -13.10 -0.40 -1.56
CA THR A 13 -13.06 0.41 -0.34
C THR A 13 -11.61 0.57 0.10
N LEU A 14 -11.21 1.81 0.36
CA LEU A 14 -9.96 2.13 1.02
C LEU A 14 -10.13 1.98 2.54
N LEU A 15 -9.21 1.26 3.16
CA LEU A 15 -9.04 1.21 4.61
C LEU A 15 -8.00 2.25 5.02
N TYR A 16 -8.29 3.05 6.04
CA TYR A 16 -7.31 3.96 6.62
C TYR A 16 -7.40 3.99 8.15
N ALA A 17 -6.26 3.93 8.84
CA ALA A 17 -6.20 4.02 10.30
C ALA A 17 -5.69 5.40 10.74
N LYS A 18 -6.58 6.25 11.27
CA LYS A 18 -6.18 7.48 11.98
C LYS A 18 -5.70 7.09 13.37
N ARG A 19 -4.46 7.44 13.69
CA ARG A 19 -3.99 7.41 15.08
C ARG A 19 -4.70 8.55 15.80
N LEU A 20 -5.43 8.21 16.87
CA LEU A 20 -5.93 9.24 17.77
C LEU A 20 -4.71 9.90 18.39
N GLU A 21 -4.72 11.23 18.48
CA GLU A 21 -3.68 12.01 19.15
C GLU A 21 -3.68 11.66 20.64
N VAL A 22 -3.10 10.50 20.96
CA VAL A 22 -2.49 10.32 22.26
C VAL A 22 -1.33 11.27 22.21
N THR A 23 -1.39 12.32 23.03
CA THR A 23 -0.27 13.19 23.37
C THR A 23 0.94 12.30 23.63
N THR A 24 1.72 12.00 22.60
CA THR A 24 3.07 11.52 22.80
C THR A 24 3.75 12.71 23.41
N ALA A 25 3.84 12.72 24.75
CA ALA A 25 4.90 13.42 25.44
C ALA A 25 6.15 13.25 24.57
N PRO A 26 6.87 14.32 24.21
CA PRO A 26 7.90 14.28 23.19
C PRO A 26 8.94 13.24 23.60
N GLN A 27 8.78 12.01 23.11
CA GLN A 27 9.76 10.96 23.25
C GLN A 27 10.93 11.51 22.43
N GLY A 28 11.96 11.97 23.13
CA GLY A 28 13.00 12.83 22.59
C GLY A 28 13.45 12.32 21.23
N ARG A 29 13.39 13.21 20.22
CA ARG A 29 13.72 12.98 18.81
C ARG A 29 14.72 11.84 18.63
N THR A 30 14.23 10.65 18.34
CA THR A 30 15.07 9.48 18.11
C THR A 30 15.96 9.77 16.91
N TYR A 31 17.17 9.21 16.84
CA TYR A 31 18.02 9.34 15.65
C TYR A 31 17.29 8.90 14.37
N VAL A 32 16.39 7.93 14.49
CA VAL A 32 15.49 7.47 13.43
C VAL A 32 14.52 8.58 12.98
N ASP A 33 13.95 9.34 13.91
CA ASP A 33 13.03 10.44 13.59
C ASP A 33 13.77 11.57 12.85
N LYS A 34 15.01 11.87 13.25
CA LYS A 34 15.86 12.84 12.55
C LYS A 34 16.19 12.38 11.13
N GLY A 35 16.56 11.11 10.96
CA GLY A 35 16.82 10.51 9.65
C GLY A 35 15.58 10.55 8.74
N THR A 36 14.41 10.22 9.28
CA THR A 36 13.13 10.26 8.55
C THR A 36 12.77 11.68 8.14
N ALA A 37 12.90 12.65 9.05
CA ALA A 37 12.64 14.06 8.75
C ALA A 37 13.61 14.61 7.70
N TRP A 38 14.89 14.22 7.75
CA TRP A 38 15.87 14.57 6.73
C TRP A 38 15.49 13.99 5.37
N ALA A 39 15.17 12.69 5.31
CA ALA A 39 14.78 12.02 4.07
C ALA A 39 13.55 12.67 3.43
N ALA A 40 12.52 13.00 4.24
CA ALA A 40 11.33 13.69 3.76
C ALA A 40 11.65 15.08 3.18
N ARG A 41 12.51 15.86 3.85
CA ARG A 41 12.95 17.17 3.35
C ARG A 41 13.76 17.04 2.05
N THR A 42 14.68 16.09 1.98
CA THR A 42 15.49 15.84 0.78
C THR A 42 14.62 15.41 -0.39
N TRP A 43 13.65 14.53 -0.16
CA TRP A 43 12.68 14.11 -1.19
C TRP A 43 11.90 15.31 -1.73
N ALA A 44 11.31 16.12 -0.84
CA ALA A 44 10.56 17.32 -1.23
C ALA A 44 11.43 18.36 -1.96
N GLN A 45 12.72 18.45 -1.64
CA GLN A 45 13.65 19.31 -2.38
C GLN A 45 13.92 18.76 -3.79
N TRP A 46 14.07 17.45 -3.95
CA TRP A 46 14.30 16.83 -5.25
C TRP A 46 13.06 16.91 -6.15
N GLU A 47 11.87 16.85 -5.57
CA GLU A 47 10.59 17.01 -6.28
C GLU A 47 10.41 18.42 -6.88
N LYS A 48 11.00 19.45 -6.26
CA LYS A 48 10.99 20.83 -6.78
C LYS A 48 11.99 21.07 -7.91
N MET A 49 12.89 20.13 -8.19
CA MET A 49 13.85 20.28 -9.28
C MET A 49 13.16 20.06 -10.62
N GLU A 50 13.42 20.93 -11.59
CA GLU A 50 12.81 20.86 -12.92
C GLU A 50 13.38 19.70 -13.77
N SER A 51 14.64 19.32 -13.55
CA SER A 51 15.30 18.24 -14.30
C SER A 51 16.52 17.67 -13.56
N GLY A 52 17.13 16.62 -14.12
CA GLY A 52 18.35 15.98 -13.59
C GLY A 52 18.11 14.60 -12.97
N TRP A 53 19.20 13.92 -12.54
CA TRP A 53 19.12 12.55 -12.01
C TRP A 53 18.29 12.46 -10.72
N LYS A 54 18.36 13.48 -9.85
CA LYS A 54 17.55 13.56 -8.62
C LYS A 54 16.05 13.60 -8.96
N ARG A 55 15.67 14.40 -9.94
CA ARG A 55 14.30 14.47 -10.44
C ARG A 55 13.87 13.13 -11.03
N LYS A 56 14.70 12.49 -11.86
CA LYS A 56 14.44 11.14 -12.39
C LYS A 56 14.24 10.09 -11.28
N VAL A 57 14.99 10.16 -10.18
CA VAL A 57 14.82 9.26 -9.02
C VAL A 57 13.46 9.49 -8.35
N VAL A 58 13.06 10.76 -8.14
CA VAL A 58 11.73 11.09 -7.60
C VAL A 58 10.62 10.63 -8.53
N ASP A 59 10.74 10.90 -9.84
CA ASP A 59 9.73 10.51 -10.83
C ASP A 59 9.58 8.98 -10.89
N TYR A 60 10.69 8.23 -10.92
CA TYR A 60 10.68 6.77 -10.88
C TYR A 60 10.11 6.24 -9.56
N GLY A 61 10.50 6.84 -8.43
CA GLY A 61 9.98 6.48 -7.11
C GLY A 61 8.46 6.69 -7.01
N ASN A 62 7.98 7.87 -7.44
CA ASN A 62 6.56 8.19 -7.50
C ASN A 62 5.81 7.24 -8.45
N TYR A 63 6.39 6.91 -9.60
CA TYR A 63 5.84 5.92 -10.52
C TYR A 63 5.76 4.52 -9.87
N ALA A 64 6.81 4.09 -9.19
CA ALA A 64 6.84 2.81 -8.48
C ALA A 64 5.82 2.78 -7.31
N PHE A 65 5.68 3.89 -6.57
CA PHE A 65 4.70 4.00 -5.49
C PHE A 65 3.26 3.89 -5.99
N ARG A 66 2.95 4.42 -7.19
CA ARG A 66 1.63 4.29 -7.82
C ARG A 66 1.27 2.84 -8.16
N ARG A 67 2.24 1.95 -8.35
CA ARG A 67 2.02 0.52 -8.63
C ARG A 67 1.74 -0.32 -7.39
N ILE A 68 2.01 0.20 -6.19
CA ILE A 68 1.73 -0.53 -4.95
C ILE A 68 0.22 -0.48 -4.71
N PRO A 69 -0.49 -1.62 -4.63
CA PRO A 69 -1.93 -1.63 -4.42
C PRO A 69 -2.33 -0.84 -3.17
N TYR A 70 -3.37 0.00 -3.28
CA TYR A 70 -3.79 0.88 -2.19
C TYR A 70 -4.19 0.11 -0.92
N GLU A 71 -4.65 -1.14 -1.04
CA GLU A 71 -4.99 -1.99 0.10
C GLU A 71 -3.74 -2.29 0.95
N GLU A 72 -2.56 -2.40 0.32
CA GLU A 72 -1.31 -2.60 1.05
C GLU A 72 -0.98 -1.38 1.92
N TRP A 73 -1.17 -0.18 1.38
CA TRP A 73 -0.94 1.07 2.11
C TRP A 73 -1.96 1.29 3.22
N GLY A 74 -3.23 0.94 2.95
CA GLY A 74 -4.28 0.94 3.95
C GLY A 74 -3.91 0.07 5.16
N LEU A 75 -3.44 -1.16 4.94
CA LEU A 75 -2.95 -2.03 6.02
C LEU A 75 -1.69 -1.50 6.71
N LYS A 76 -0.80 -0.80 6.00
CA LYS A 76 0.42 -0.21 6.58
C LYS A 76 0.11 0.99 7.49
N SER A 77 -1.01 1.68 7.28
CA SER A 77 -1.47 2.75 8.19
C SER A 77 -1.80 2.21 9.58
N VAL A 78 -2.27 0.95 9.66
CA VAL A 78 -2.59 0.27 10.91
C VAL A 78 -1.31 0.08 11.72
N PRO A 79 -1.28 0.55 12.98
CA PRO A 79 -0.11 0.42 13.82
C PRO A 79 0.02 -1.05 14.23
N PRO A 80 1.23 -1.61 14.37
CA PRO A 80 1.39 -3.03 14.61
C PRO A 80 0.94 -3.41 16.03
N LEU A 81 0.42 -4.62 16.22
CA LEU A 81 -0.01 -5.10 17.52
C LEU A 81 1.20 -5.47 18.40
N SER A 82 1.63 -4.55 19.28
CA SER A 82 2.64 -4.82 20.30
C SER A 82 1.99 -5.37 21.58
N SER A 83 2.77 -6.03 22.46
CA SER A 83 2.25 -6.52 23.75
C SER A 83 1.68 -5.38 24.59
N ARG A 84 2.36 -4.22 24.59
CA ARG A 84 1.86 -2.98 25.20
C ARG A 84 0.51 -2.58 24.59
N ARG A 85 0.37 -2.59 23.26
CA ARG A 85 -0.87 -2.19 22.58
C ARG A 85 -2.02 -3.15 22.85
N ARG A 86 -1.76 -4.46 22.96
CA ARG A 86 -2.77 -5.42 23.42
C ARG A 86 -3.27 -5.05 24.81
N GLY A 87 -2.34 -4.75 25.73
CA GLY A 87 -2.66 -4.25 27.05
C GLY A 87 -3.50 -2.98 26.97
N GLU A 88 -3.08 -1.97 26.21
CA GLU A 88 -3.83 -0.71 26.05
C GLU A 88 -5.22 -0.89 25.42
N GLU A 89 -5.40 -1.79 24.48
CA GLU A 89 -6.70 -2.00 23.81
C GLU A 89 -7.65 -2.86 24.65
N ILE A 90 -7.12 -3.70 25.54
CA ILE A 90 -7.91 -4.49 26.51
C ILE A 90 -8.19 -3.67 27.78
N GLU A 91 -7.18 -3.02 28.36
CA GLU A 91 -7.23 -2.25 29.61
C GLU A 91 -7.78 -0.83 29.40
N GLY A 92 -7.45 -0.21 28.26
CA GLY A 92 -7.80 1.17 27.93
C GLY A 92 -9.21 1.32 27.38
N LYS A 93 -10.22 0.90 28.16
CA LYS A 93 -11.62 1.42 28.21
C LYS A 93 -12.27 1.96 26.91
N GLY A 94 -12.01 1.38 25.74
CA GLY A 94 -12.61 1.85 24.50
C GLY A 94 -12.35 0.92 23.32
N LYS A 95 -13.42 0.41 22.73
CA LYS A 95 -13.38 -0.29 21.45
C LYS A 95 -12.84 0.63 20.36
N VAL A 96 -12.10 0.07 19.40
CA VAL A 96 -11.65 0.80 18.22
C VAL A 96 -12.85 1.14 17.36
N ASP A 97 -13.06 2.43 17.11
CA ASP A 97 -14.15 2.91 16.25
C ASP A 97 -13.89 2.49 14.78
N LEU A 98 -14.88 1.83 14.17
CA LEU A 98 -14.96 1.56 12.75
C LEU A 98 -15.92 2.57 12.10
N CYS A 99 -15.34 3.59 11.47
CA CYS A 99 -16.06 4.66 10.80
C CYS A 99 -16.31 4.36 9.32
N PHE A 100 -17.55 4.55 8.89
CA PHE A 100 -17.98 4.33 7.51
C PHE A 100 -19.17 5.24 7.19
N PRO A 101 -19.39 5.61 5.92
CA PRO A 101 -20.62 6.26 5.49
C PRO A 101 -21.77 5.24 5.50
N SER A 102 -22.77 5.45 6.35
CA SER A 102 -23.93 4.55 6.44
C SER A 102 -24.84 4.60 5.21
N SER A 103 -24.81 5.71 4.47
CA SER A 103 -25.48 5.92 3.18
C SER A 103 -24.96 4.99 2.08
N VAL A 104 -23.71 4.55 2.17
CA VAL A 104 -23.05 3.70 1.14
C VAL A 104 -22.76 2.29 1.67
N ILE A 105 -22.27 2.18 2.90
CA ILE A 105 -21.97 0.91 3.56
C ILE A 105 -22.99 0.67 4.68
N PRO A 106 -23.87 -0.34 4.53
CA PRO A 106 -24.74 -0.76 5.63
C PRO A 106 -23.92 -1.23 6.85
N PRO A 107 -24.34 -0.90 8.09
CA PRO A 107 -23.60 -1.29 9.30
C PRO A 107 -23.33 -2.79 9.43
N SER A 108 -24.23 -3.64 8.93
CA SER A 108 -24.08 -5.10 8.93
C SER A 108 -22.98 -5.61 7.99
N LYS A 109 -22.60 -4.82 6.98
CA LYS A 109 -21.55 -5.19 6.01
C LYS A 109 -20.17 -4.65 6.38
N ALA A 110 -20.09 -3.63 7.24
CA ALA A 110 -18.85 -2.92 7.54
C ALA A 110 -17.75 -3.85 8.09
N GLU A 111 -18.07 -4.70 9.07
CA GLU A 111 -17.10 -5.67 9.62
C GLU A 111 -16.70 -6.74 8.59
N GLY A 112 -17.63 -7.16 7.73
CA GLY A 112 -17.36 -8.09 6.64
C GLY A 112 -16.36 -7.54 5.64
N ILE A 113 -16.53 -6.28 5.20
CA ILE A 113 -15.58 -5.58 4.32
C ILE A 113 -14.22 -5.48 5.00
N LEU A 114 -14.19 -5.08 6.27
CA LEU A 114 -12.95 -4.96 7.03
C LEU A 114 -12.20 -6.30 7.14
N LYS A 115 -12.93 -7.40 7.37
CA LYS A 115 -12.36 -8.76 7.40
C LYS A 115 -11.75 -9.16 6.05
N THR A 116 -12.43 -8.86 4.94
CA THR A 116 -11.91 -9.11 3.59
C THR A 116 -10.61 -8.33 3.37
N LEU A 117 -10.61 -7.02 3.63
CA LEU A 117 -9.42 -6.16 3.46
C LEU A 117 -8.24 -6.64 4.32
N ALA A 118 -8.50 -7.19 5.51
CA ALA A 118 -7.46 -7.68 6.40
C ALA A 118 -6.86 -9.04 6.00
N THR A 119 -7.53 -9.82 5.15
CA THR A 119 -7.18 -11.23 4.87
C THR A 119 -6.81 -11.49 3.41
N GLU A 120 -7.47 -10.85 2.46
CA GLU A 120 -7.42 -11.16 1.02
C GLU A 120 -5.99 -11.19 0.46
N ARG A 121 -5.16 -10.21 0.81
CA ARG A 121 -3.77 -10.09 0.31
C ARG A 121 -2.71 -10.68 1.24
N GLN A 122 -3.10 -11.30 2.35
CA GLN A 122 -2.17 -11.75 3.37
C GLN A 122 -1.22 -12.86 2.88
N ALA A 123 -1.72 -13.81 2.08
CA ALA A 123 -0.91 -14.90 1.52
C ALA A 123 0.18 -14.38 0.57
N LEU A 124 -0.18 -13.42 -0.28
CA LEU A 124 0.74 -12.77 -1.22
C LEU A 124 1.88 -12.06 -0.46
N HIS A 125 1.55 -11.30 0.59
CA HIS A 125 2.57 -10.65 1.42
C HIS A 125 3.49 -11.63 2.12
N LYS A 126 2.96 -12.73 2.66
CA LYS A 126 3.77 -13.79 3.29
C LYS A 126 4.76 -14.38 2.29
N LYS A 127 4.29 -14.72 1.08
CA LYS A 127 5.16 -15.25 0.01
C LYS A 127 6.27 -14.26 -0.34
N ARG A 128 5.94 -12.99 -0.59
CA ARG A 128 6.94 -11.96 -0.91
C ARG A 128 7.94 -11.72 0.22
N LEU A 129 7.47 -11.68 1.48
CA LEU A 129 8.34 -11.54 2.64
C LEU A 129 9.34 -12.70 2.73
N VAL A 130 8.90 -13.95 2.53
CA VAL A 130 9.79 -15.12 2.51
C VAL A 130 10.84 -14.98 1.41
N TRP A 131 10.46 -14.56 0.21
CA TRP A 131 11.41 -14.30 -0.89
C TRP A 131 12.42 -13.19 -0.55
N CYS A 132 11.98 -12.11 0.11
CA CYS A 132 12.91 -11.08 0.58
C CYS A 132 13.91 -11.60 1.62
N ILE A 133 13.49 -12.52 2.49
CA ILE A 133 14.37 -13.13 3.50
C ILE A 133 15.37 -14.08 2.85
N VAL A 134 14.93 -14.91 1.90
CA VAL A 134 15.82 -15.80 1.14
C VAL A 134 16.82 -15.00 0.30
N GLY A 135 16.38 -13.91 -0.32
CA GLY A 135 17.24 -13.00 -1.08
C GLY A 135 18.09 -12.05 -0.22
N MET A 136 17.95 -12.06 1.11
CA MET A 136 18.60 -11.10 2.00
C MET A 136 20.13 -11.08 1.87
N PRO A 137 20.85 -12.23 1.78
CA PRO A 137 22.30 -12.25 1.59
C PRO A 137 22.78 -11.47 0.36
N ILE A 138 21.96 -11.45 -0.70
CA ILE A 138 22.26 -10.75 -1.96
C ILE A 138 21.85 -9.28 -1.89
N THR A 139 20.78 -8.97 -1.17
CA THR A 139 20.21 -7.61 -1.12
C THR A 139 20.79 -6.72 -0.02
N ILE A 140 21.45 -7.29 0.99
CA ILE A 140 22.14 -6.55 2.06
C ILE A 140 23.17 -5.54 1.49
N PRO A 141 24.07 -5.91 0.55
CA PRO A 141 24.98 -4.96 -0.08
C PRO A 141 24.30 -3.79 -0.80
N PHE A 142 23.05 -3.97 -1.25
CA PHE A 142 22.27 -2.95 -1.99
C PHE A 142 21.20 -2.27 -1.13
N ALA A 143 21.19 -2.53 0.19
CA ALA A 143 20.27 -1.92 1.14
C ALA A 143 18.77 -2.05 0.81
N LEU A 144 18.32 -3.15 0.17
CA LEU A 144 16.87 -3.35 -0.16
C LEU A 144 16.01 -3.81 1.04
N VAL A 145 16.52 -3.72 2.26
CA VAL A 145 15.80 -3.94 3.53
C VAL A 145 14.42 -3.23 3.61
N PRO A 146 14.22 -2.02 3.05
CA PRO A 146 12.93 -1.33 3.09
C PRO A 146 11.78 -2.12 2.44
N ILE A 147 12.05 -2.99 1.47
CA ILE A 147 11.02 -3.78 0.77
C ILE A 147 10.47 -4.89 1.68
N ALA A 148 11.36 -5.62 2.35
CA ALA A 148 10.98 -6.65 3.32
C ALA A 148 10.16 -6.03 4.46
N TRP A 149 10.61 -4.88 4.96
CA TRP A 149 9.90 -4.12 6.00
C TRP A 149 8.49 -3.71 5.57
N SER A 150 8.34 -3.26 4.31
CA SER A 150 7.05 -2.88 3.73
C SER A 150 6.03 -4.02 3.76
N HIS A 151 6.44 -5.23 3.35
CA HIS A 151 5.57 -6.41 3.41
C HIS A 151 5.27 -6.84 4.85
N TYR A 152 6.27 -6.81 5.73
CA TYR A 152 6.05 -7.08 7.15
C TYR A 152 5.01 -6.13 7.76
N ARG A 153 5.10 -4.81 7.48
CA ARG A 153 4.16 -3.81 8.00
C ARG A 153 2.72 -4.06 7.55
N ALA A 154 2.50 -4.42 6.30
CA ALA A 154 1.17 -4.78 5.80
C ALA A 154 0.60 -6.02 6.49
N ILE A 155 1.40 -7.07 6.65
CA ILE A 155 1.00 -8.30 7.38
C ILE A 155 0.65 -7.98 8.83
N ALA A 156 1.49 -7.18 9.51
CA ALA A 156 1.28 -6.81 10.90
C ALA A 156 -0.01 -6.00 11.09
N GLY A 157 -0.33 -5.10 10.16
CA GLY A 157 -1.59 -4.36 10.14
C GLY A 157 -2.82 -5.26 9.95
N GLY A 158 -2.77 -6.17 8.96
CA GLY A 158 -3.85 -7.14 8.74
C GLY A 158 -4.08 -8.06 9.94
N LYS A 159 -3.01 -8.57 10.57
CA LYS A 159 -3.10 -9.37 11.79
C LYS A 159 -3.71 -8.58 12.96
N HIS A 160 -3.39 -7.30 13.08
CA HIS A 160 -3.97 -6.45 14.11
C HIS A 160 -5.50 -6.34 13.92
N ILE A 161 -5.96 -6.08 12.69
CA ILE A 161 -7.40 -6.03 12.41
C ILE A 161 -8.09 -7.37 12.69
N GLN A 162 -7.48 -8.48 12.28
CA GLN A 162 -8.01 -9.82 12.59
C GLN A 162 -8.16 -10.03 14.10
N TRP A 163 -7.14 -9.65 14.88
CA TRP A 163 -7.20 -9.74 16.34
C TRP A 163 -8.34 -8.89 16.94
N LEU A 164 -8.56 -7.68 16.44
CA LEU A 164 -9.67 -6.81 16.88
C LEU A 164 -11.04 -7.43 16.58
N LEU A 165 -11.20 -8.04 15.41
CA LEU A 165 -12.42 -8.76 15.01
C LEU A 165 -12.66 -9.98 15.90
N GLU A 166 -11.62 -10.79 16.13
CA GLU A 166 -11.69 -12.01 16.95
C GLU A 166 -12.08 -11.72 18.40
N HIS A 167 -11.63 -10.60 18.96
CA HIS A 167 -11.87 -10.23 20.35
C HIS A 167 -13.08 -9.27 20.52
N ASN A 168 -13.85 -9.00 19.46
CA ASN A 168 -14.99 -8.08 19.46
C ASN A 168 -14.66 -6.67 19.98
N LEU A 169 -13.43 -6.22 19.71
CA LEU A 169 -12.89 -4.93 20.16
C LEU A 169 -13.21 -3.78 19.19
N LEU A 170 -14.00 -4.05 18.15
CA LEU A 170 -14.50 -3.02 17.23
C LEU A 170 -15.85 -2.49 17.69
N ARG A 171 -16.02 -1.17 17.54
CA ARG A 171 -17.31 -0.49 17.68
C ARG A 171 -17.73 0.03 16.32
N SER A 172 -18.88 -0.42 15.83
CA SER A 172 -19.52 0.16 14.66
C SER A 172 -19.86 1.63 14.94
N SER A 173 -19.31 2.54 14.13
CA SER A 173 -19.48 3.99 14.30
C SER A 173 -19.81 4.65 12.96
N PRO A 174 -21.07 4.56 12.49
CA PRO A 174 -21.56 5.34 11.35
C PRO A 174 -21.15 6.80 11.45
N SER A 175 -20.65 7.38 10.37
CA SER A 175 -20.16 8.77 10.37
C SER A 175 -21.03 9.67 9.52
N GLU A 176 -21.84 10.51 10.17
CA GLU A 176 -22.64 11.55 9.51
C GLU A 176 -21.79 12.50 8.65
N LYS A 177 -20.54 12.72 9.09
CA LYS A 177 -19.58 13.56 8.39
C LYS A 177 -19.16 12.93 7.05
N LEU A 178 -18.92 11.62 7.03
CA LEU A 178 -18.70 10.89 5.79
C LEU A 178 -19.98 10.89 4.94
N ASP A 179 -21.14 10.64 5.55
CA ASP A 179 -22.41 10.64 4.82
C ASP A 179 -22.68 11.97 4.10
N LYS A 180 -22.38 13.11 4.73
CA LYS A 180 -22.46 14.42 4.07
C LYS A 180 -21.47 14.58 2.91
N LEU A 181 -20.22 14.13 3.09
CA LEU A 181 -19.22 14.19 2.01
C LEU A 181 -19.62 13.33 0.81
N TYR A 182 -20.11 12.11 1.06
CA TYR A 182 -20.61 11.26 -0.03
C TYR A 182 -21.91 11.81 -0.62
N ALA A 183 -22.81 12.42 0.15
CA ALA A 183 -24.02 13.03 -0.41
C ALA A 183 -23.74 14.23 -1.35
N LEU A 184 -22.64 14.97 -1.10
CA LEU A 184 -22.23 16.10 -1.94
C LEU A 184 -21.60 15.67 -3.27
N HIS A 185 -21.00 14.49 -3.31
CA HIS A 185 -20.06 14.11 -4.37
C HIS A 185 -20.38 12.77 -5.05
N ALA A 186 -21.09 11.86 -4.37
CA ALA A 186 -21.48 10.59 -4.95
C ALA A 186 -22.61 10.82 -5.97
N PRO A 187 -22.49 10.26 -7.18
CA PRO A 187 -23.55 10.37 -8.17
C PRO A 187 -24.84 9.69 -7.65
N PRO A 188 -26.02 10.22 -8.02
CA PRO A 188 -27.30 9.63 -7.62
C PRO A 188 -27.39 8.15 -8.06
N ALA A 189 -28.00 7.33 -7.20
CA ALA A 189 -28.17 5.91 -7.43
C ALA A 189 -29.16 5.66 -8.58
N GLU A 190 -28.67 5.57 -9.81
CA GLU A 190 -29.45 5.01 -10.93
C GLU A 190 -29.25 3.49 -11.05
N GLU A 191 -30.32 2.81 -11.44
CA GLU A 191 -30.57 1.37 -11.74
C GLU A 191 -29.35 0.44 -12.01
N PRO A 192 -29.49 -0.88 -11.76
CA PRO A 192 -28.39 -1.83 -11.64
C PRO A 192 -27.77 -2.17 -13.00
N ASP A 193 -26.92 -1.29 -13.51
CA ASP A 193 -25.89 -1.72 -14.46
C ASP A 193 -24.83 -2.48 -13.63
N ASN A 194 -24.51 -3.72 -14.01
CA ASN A 194 -23.55 -4.58 -13.31
C ASN A 194 -22.08 -4.11 -13.50
N LYS A 195 -21.90 -2.83 -13.81
CA LYS A 195 -20.60 -2.19 -14.02
C LYS A 195 -20.16 -1.49 -12.75
N GLU A 196 -18.87 -1.64 -12.44
CA GLU A 196 -18.25 -0.93 -11.34
C GLU A 196 -18.26 0.58 -11.63
N ARG A 197 -18.84 1.38 -10.75
CA ARG A 197 -18.86 2.86 -10.83
C ARG A 197 -17.99 3.47 -9.74
N THR A 198 -17.22 4.51 -10.08
CA THR A 198 -16.43 5.32 -9.14
C THR A 198 -17.36 6.17 -8.27
N LEU A 199 -17.10 6.20 -6.97
CA LEU A 199 -17.83 7.00 -5.99
C LEU A 199 -17.04 8.23 -5.56
N LEU A 200 -15.71 8.17 -5.67
CA LEU A 200 -14.82 9.29 -5.38
C LEU A 200 -13.93 9.59 -6.59
N THR A 201 -13.68 10.88 -6.81
CA THR A 201 -12.78 11.38 -7.86
C THR A 201 -11.65 12.24 -7.27
N GLN A 202 -10.61 12.49 -8.07
CA GLN A 202 -9.46 13.29 -7.63
C GLN A 202 -9.84 14.69 -7.12
N LYS A 203 -10.96 15.25 -7.58
CA LYS A 203 -11.42 16.59 -7.21
C LYS A 203 -11.83 16.69 -5.73
N GLU A 204 -12.16 15.57 -5.12
CA GLU A 204 -12.75 15.52 -3.77
C GLU A 204 -11.71 15.24 -2.68
N VAL A 205 -10.50 14.82 -3.07
CA VAL A 205 -9.45 14.36 -2.14
C VAL A 205 -9.12 15.42 -1.09
N GLN A 206 -8.91 16.67 -1.51
CA GLN A 206 -8.61 17.77 -0.59
C GLN A 206 -9.78 18.02 0.37
N THR A 207 -11.01 18.07 -0.14
CA THR A 207 -12.21 18.25 0.70
C THR A 207 -12.35 17.14 1.73
N PHE A 208 -12.08 15.88 1.36
CA PHE A 208 -12.10 14.75 2.30
C PHE A 208 -10.99 14.86 3.35
N SER A 209 -9.76 15.16 2.93
CA SER A 209 -8.59 15.32 3.80
C SER A 209 -8.81 16.42 4.85
N ASP A 210 -9.23 17.61 4.40
CA ASP A 210 -9.49 18.77 5.25
C ASP A 210 -10.67 18.54 6.17
N THR A 211 -11.78 18.05 5.61
CA THR A 211 -12.98 17.80 6.40
C THR A 211 -12.66 16.78 7.48
N LEU A 212 -12.02 15.65 7.16
CA LEU A 212 -11.70 14.61 8.16
C LEU A 212 -10.54 14.97 9.09
N ASP A 213 -9.87 16.10 8.87
CA ASP A 213 -8.66 16.51 9.59
C ASP A 213 -7.58 15.42 9.50
N MET A 214 -7.27 14.98 8.28
CA MET A 214 -6.32 13.91 8.01
C MET A 214 -5.42 14.26 6.82
N PRO A 215 -4.47 15.20 6.97
CA PRO A 215 -3.60 15.61 5.85
C PRO A 215 -2.84 14.44 5.22
N ALA A 216 -2.44 13.44 6.03
CA ALA A 216 -1.76 12.25 5.51
C ALA A 216 -2.66 11.30 4.69
N LEU A 217 -3.99 11.46 4.76
CA LEU A 217 -4.95 10.68 3.97
C LEU A 217 -4.96 11.12 2.49
N GLU A 218 -4.62 12.38 2.20
CA GLU A 218 -4.69 12.96 0.86
C GLU A 218 -3.93 12.12 -0.17
N VAL A 219 -2.63 11.89 0.06
CA VAL A 219 -1.77 11.10 -0.84
C VAL A 219 -2.26 9.66 -1.00
N GLU A 220 -2.84 9.08 0.05
CA GLU A 220 -3.37 7.72 0.02
C GLU A 220 -4.68 7.63 -0.77
N LEU A 221 -5.56 8.64 -0.63
CA LEU A 221 -6.77 8.76 -1.44
C LEU A 221 -6.44 9.02 -2.91
N GLU A 222 -5.54 9.95 -3.23
CA GLU A 222 -5.15 10.23 -4.61
C GLU A 222 -4.65 8.98 -5.32
N ARG A 223 -3.75 8.22 -4.67
CA ARG A 223 -3.20 6.97 -5.21
C ARG A 223 -4.30 5.93 -5.40
N ALA A 224 -5.18 5.78 -4.41
CA ALA A 224 -6.23 4.78 -4.45
C ALA A 224 -7.25 5.08 -5.55
N ILE A 225 -7.72 6.33 -5.64
CA ILE A 225 -8.63 6.79 -6.68
C ILE A 225 -7.99 6.62 -8.06
N TRP A 226 -6.72 7.00 -8.24
CA TRP A 226 -6.01 6.81 -9.51
C TRP A 226 -6.01 5.33 -9.94
N GLN A 227 -5.73 4.40 -9.01
CA GLN A 227 -5.76 2.96 -9.31
C GLN A 227 -7.16 2.45 -9.66
N VAL A 228 -8.19 2.95 -8.98
CA VAL A 228 -9.59 2.56 -9.24
C VAL A 228 -10.07 3.12 -10.58
N GLU A 229 -9.83 4.40 -10.85
CA GLU A 229 -10.16 5.06 -12.12
C GLU A 229 -9.52 4.31 -13.30
N HIS A 230 -8.23 3.97 -13.21
CA HIS A 230 -7.53 3.23 -14.26
C HIS A 230 -8.11 1.83 -14.47
N ALA A 231 -8.53 1.15 -13.39
CA ALA A 231 -9.12 -0.18 -13.48
C ALA A 231 -10.60 -0.17 -13.94
N VAL A 232 -11.32 0.93 -13.77
CA VAL A 232 -12.72 1.09 -14.20
C VAL A 232 -12.80 1.59 -15.64
N LEU A 233 -11.87 2.46 -16.07
CA LEU A 233 -11.87 3.08 -17.41
C LEU A 233 -11.27 2.20 -18.52
N GLY A 234 -10.67 1.04 -18.24
CA GLY A 234 -10.32 0.09 -19.30
C GLY A 234 -9.67 -1.23 -18.86
N PRO A 235 -9.90 -2.32 -19.63
CA PRO A 235 -9.04 -3.52 -19.65
C PRO A 235 -7.90 -3.47 -20.69
N ASP A 236 -7.77 -2.39 -21.48
CA ASP A 236 -6.74 -2.27 -22.55
C ASP A 236 -5.44 -1.55 -22.12
N SER A 237 -5.32 -1.13 -20.86
CA SER A 237 -4.07 -0.59 -20.28
C SER A 237 -3.51 -1.55 -19.23
N GLU A 238 -2.85 -2.59 -19.73
CA GLU A 238 -2.03 -3.54 -18.97
C GLU A 238 -2.78 -4.34 -17.89
N SER A 239 -3.24 -5.53 -18.28
CA SER A 239 -3.21 -6.67 -17.36
C SER A 239 -1.84 -6.69 -16.66
N PRO A 240 -1.76 -6.88 -15.32
CA PRO A 240 -0.47 -6.98 -14.65
C PRO A 240 0.34 -8.06 -15.39
N PRO A 241 1.58 -7.78 -15.85
CA PRO A 241 2.37 -8.79 -16.51
C PRO A 241 2.43 -9.99 -15.57
N LYS A 242 2.06 -11.17 -16.08
CA LYS A 242 2.47 -12.42 -15.45
C LYS A 242 3.98 -12.29 -15.25
N GLU A 243 4.39 -12.11 -14.00
CA GLU A 243 5.80 -12.02 -13.62
C GLU A 243 6.41 -13.33 -14.10
N LYS A 244 7.14 -13.28 -15.23
CA LYS A 244 7.84 -14.44 -15.76
C LYS A 244 8.74 -14.90 -14.62
N ALA A 245 8.50 -16.12 -14.15
CA ALA A 245 9.39 -16.80 -13.23
C ALA A 245 10.81 -16.61 -13.77
N ALA A 246 11.66 -15.95 -12.98
CA ALA A 246 13.07 -15.83 -13.29
C ALA A 246 13.58 -17.24 -13.56
N GLY A 247 13.99 -17.46 -14.81
CA GLY A 247 14.44 -18.75 -15.30
C GLY A 247 15.56 -19.27 -14.43
N THR A 248 15.39 -20.51 -14.00
CA THR A 248 16.41 -21.38 -13.44
C THR A 248 17.66 -21.32 -14.31
N ALA A 249 18.73 -20.72 -13.77
CA ALA A 249 20.07 -20.91 -14.29
C ALA A 249 20.62 -22.20 -13.70
N ALA A 250 20.57 -23.29 -14.47
CA ALA A 250 21.47 -24.44 -14.40
C ALA A 250 21.11 -25.42 -15.53
N ASP A 251 21.86 -25.44 -16.63
CA ASP A 251 22.75 -26.57 -16.90
C ASP A 251 23.67 -26.27 -18.09
N LYS A 252 24.97 -26.45 -17.89
CA LYS A 252 25.93 -26.73 -18.97
C LYS A 252 26.22 -28.23 -18.88
N PRO A 253 26.20 -28.95 -20.01
CA PRO A 253 27.22 -29.95 -20.26
C PRO A 253 28.02 -29.58 -21.51
N GLY A 254 29.33 -29.81 -21.43
CA GLY A 254 30.28 -29.46 -22.48
C GLY A 254 30.13 -30.31 -23.73
N SER A 255 30.73 -29.82 -24.81
CA SER A 255 31.28 -30.68 -25.84
C SER A 255 32.63 -30.10 -26.26
N THR A 256 33.66 -30.88 -25.98
CA THR A 256 34.98 -30.86 -26.61
C THR A 256 34.84 -31.01 -28.12
N GLU A 257 35.58 -30.23 -28.91
CA GLU A 257 36.22 -30.69 -30.15
C GLU A 257 37.41 -29.79 -30.51
N PRO A 258 38.43 -30.33 -31.19
CA PRO A 258 39.81 -29.83 -31.12
C PRO A 258 40.16 -28.81 -32.22
N VAL A 259 41.17 -28.00 -31.90
CA VAL A 259 41.83 -27.05 -32.81
C VAL A 259 42.69 -27.83 -33.80
N GLU A 260 42.33 -27.84 -35.08
CA GLU A 260 43.21 -28.28 -36.16
C GLU A 260 44.10 -27.12 -36.62
N GLU A 261 45.40 -27.29 -36.40
CA GLU A 261 46.47 -26.56 -37.04
C GLU A 261 46.46 -26.80 -38.56
N LYS A 262 46.49 -25.73 -39.35
CA LYS A 262 47.10 -25.77 -40.69
C LYS A 262 48.13 -24.65 -40.82
N TYR A 263 49.38 -25.04 -40.62
CA TYR A 263 50.55 -24.30 -41.08
C TYR A 263 51.01 -24.81 -42.45
N LYS A 264 51.66 -23.87 -43.16
CA LYS A 264 52.53 -23.98 -44.34
C LYS A 264 51.89 -23.88 -45.73
N GLU A 265 52.49 -23.25 -46.73
CA GLU A 265 53.68 -22.40 -46.93
C GLU A 265 53.76 -22.24 -48.47
N LYS A 266 54.12 -21.05 -48.99
CA LYS A 266 54.76 -20.74 -50.30
C LYS A 266 54.44 -19.27 -50.65
N SER A 267 55.34 -18.30 -50.51
CA SER A 267 56.61 -18.06 -51.23
C SER A 267 56.44 -17.74 -52.72
N ASN A 268 57.02 -16.60 -53.11
CA ASN A 268 57.11 -15.93 -54.41
C ASN A 268 55.79 -15.33 -54.91
N GLN A 269 55.70 -14.05 -55.26
CA GLN A 269 56.66 -13.24 -56.04
C GLN A 269 56.42 -11.73 -55.79
#